data_AF-A0A1B8D5P0-F1
#
_entry.id   AF-A0A1B8D5P0-F1
#
_cell.length_a   1.000
_cell.length_b   1.000
_cell.length_c   1.000
_cell.angle_alpha   90.00
_cell.angle_beta   90.00
_cell.angle_gamma   90.00
#
_symmetry.space_group_name_H-M   'P 1'
#
loop_
_entity.id
_entity.type
_entity.pdbx_description
1 polymer ?
#
loop_
_entity_poly.entity_id
_entity_poly.type
_entity_poly.pdbx_seq_one_letter_code
_entity_poly.pdbx_strand_id
1 'polypeptide(L)'
;MAASLELDNGEHITYESARKKDANMINEATFPGARRQLFQKLRDQRVAIQEIVRHHLRLRDEDSCIVEDQWIRGSFNVCIPVEVRSAGFNQSLIFRCPMPHKLAEAKYPGTVDEKLSSEVGTYVWMQEHCPDIPIPRLYGFGFSDNRH
;
A
#
# COMPACT_ATOMS: atom_id res chain seq x y z
N MET A 1 -3.89 -33.92 12.60
CA MET A 1 -3.87 -32.45 12.79
C MET A 1 -5.28 -31.93 12.59
N ALA A 2 -5.74 -30.99 13.42
CA ALA A 2 -7.06 -30.38 13.22
C ALA A 2 -7.06 -29.53 11.93
N ALA A 3 -8.15 -29.55 11.17
CA ALA A 3 -8.30 -28.69 10.00
C ALA A 3 -8.22 -27.21 10.42
N SER A 4 -7.46 -26.41 9.65
CA SER A 4 -7.28 -24.99 9.92
C SER A 4 -7.25 -24.19 8.62
N LEU A 5 -7.59 -22.91 8.72
CA LEU A 5 -7.55 -21.95 7.60
C LEU A 5 -6.38 -20.99 7.80
N GLU A 6 -5.60 -20.75 6.74
CA GLU A 6 -4.59 -19.68 6.72
C GLU A 6 -5.31 -18.32 6.77
N LEU A 7 -4.84 -17.42 7.62
CA LEU A 7 -5.30 -16.05 7.74
C LEU A 7 -4.34 -15.09 7.05
N ASP A 8 -4.80 -13.87 6.83
CA ASP A 8 -4.02 -12.86 6.13
C ASP A 8 -2.69 -12.53 6.82
N ASN A 9 -2.54 -12.71 8.12
CA ASN A 9 -1.26 -12.56 8.83
C ASN A 9 -0.32 -13.77 8.72
N GLY A 10 -0.69 -14.83 8.01
CA GLY A 10 0.05 -16.08 7.88
C GLY A 10 -0.19 -17.06 9.04
N GLU A 11 -0.93 -16.65 10.07
CA GLU A 11 -1.36 -17.56 11.13
C GLU A 11 -2.44 -18.50 10.62
N HIS A 12 -2.66 -19.59 11.35
CA HIS A 12 -3.72 -20.54 11.05
C HIS A 12 -4.77 -20.51 12.16
N ILE A 13 -6.05 -20.60 11.78
CA ILE A 13 -7.16 -20.65 12.72
C ILE A 13 -7.94 -21.94 12.61
N THR A 14 -8.27 -22.54 13.74
CA THR A 14 -9.18 -23.68 13.83
C THR A 14 -10.63 -23.21 13.94
N TYR A 15 -11.57 -24.09 13.65
CA TYR A 15 -13.01 -23.80 13.81
C TYR A 15 -13.37 -23.35 15.24
N GLU A 16 -12.84 -24.03 16.26
CA GLU A 16 -13.12 -23.71 17.67
C GLU A 16 -12.65 -22.31 18.08
N SER A 17 -11.50 -21.87 17.54
CA SER A 17 -10.98 -20.52 17.76
C SER A 17 -11.78 -19.49 16.96
N ALA A 18 -12.12 -19.80 15.71
CA ALA A 18 -12.92 -18.94 14.84
C ALA A 18 -14.29 -18.62 15.44
N ARG A 19 -14.94 -19.59 16.11
CA ARG A 19 -16.24 -19.38 16.81
C ARG A 19 -16.19 -18.34 17.92
N LYS A 20 -15.00 -18.01 18.44
CA LYS A 20 -14.81 -17.03 19.51
C LYS A 20 -14.45 -15.64 18.98
N LYS A 21 -14.32 -15.47 17.66
CA LYS A 21 -14.00 -14.19 17.02
C LYS A 21 -15.24 -13.55 16.42
N ASP A 22 -15.38 -12.25 16.62
CA ASP A 22 -16.41 -11.43 15.96
C ASP A 22 -15.88 -10.87 14.63
N ALA A 23 -15.56 -11.78 13.71
CA ALA A 23 -15.05 -11.45 12.39
C ALA A 23 -15.54 -12.46 11.35
N ASN A 24 -15.69 -12.03 10.10
CA ASN A 24 -16.04 -12.93 9.01
C ASN A 24 -14.80 -13.75 8.60
N MET A 25 -14.56 -14.86 9.31
CA MET A 25 -13.39 -15.71 9.10
C MET A 25 -13.38 -16.40 7.72
N ILE A 26 -14.55 -16.59 7.10
CA ILE A 26 -14.66 -17.13 5.74
C ILE A 26 -14.08 -16.12 4.75
N ASN A 27 -14.40 -14.83 4.92
CA ASN A 27 -13.85 -13.77 4.08
C ASN A 27 -12.35 -13.59 4.33
N GLU A 28 -11.91 -13.59 5.59
CA GLU A 28 -10.49 -13.50 5.97
C GLU A 28 -9.63 -14.61 5.34
N ALA A 29 -10.18 -15.82 5.22
CA ALA A 29 -9.50 -16.95 4.60
C ALA A 29 -9.27 -16.79 3.08
N THR A 30 -9.93 -15.82 2.43
CA THR A 30 -9.70 -15.53 1.01
C THR A 30 -8.50 -14.61 0.78
N PHE A 31 -8.12 -13.83 1.80
CA PHE A 31 -7.08 -12.80 1.69
C PHE A 31 -5.67 -13.34 1.45
N PRO A 32 -5.20 -14.47 2.02
CA PRO A 32 -3.82 -14.93 1.81
C PRO A 32 -3.46 -15.12 0.34
N GLY A 33 -4.38 -15.67 -0.45
CA GLY A 33 -4.20 -15.86 -1.90
C GLY A 33 -4.12 -14.54 -2.65
N ALA A 34 -5.08 -13.65 -2.41
CA ALA A 34 -5.11 -12.33 -3.03
C ALA A 34 -3.90 -11.45 -2.64
N ARG A 35 -3.45 -11.54 -1.38
CA ARG A 35 -2.22 -10.91 -0.90
C ARG A 35 -1.01 -11.42 -1.66
N ARG A 36 -0.82 -12.74 -1.78
CA ARG A 36 0.31 -13.31 -2.54
C ARG A 36 0.33 -12.82 -3.98
N GLN A 37 -0.82 -12.81 -4.64
CA GLN A 37 -0.96 -12.30 -6.02
C GLN A 37 -0.61 -10.81 -6.12
N LEU A 38 -1.11 -9.99 -5.19
CA LEU A 38 -0.81 -8.55 -5.17
C LEU A 38 0.69 -8.29 -4.95
N PHE A 39 1.30 -8.96 -3.97
CA PHE A 39 2.73 -8.82 -3.69
C PHE A 39 3.58 -9.25 -4.87
N GLN A 40 3.24 -10.38 -5.52
CA GLN A 40 3.93 -10.80 -6.74
C GLN A 40 3.80 -9.75 -7.85
N LYS A 41 2.59 -9.27 -8.12
CA LYS A 41 2.36 -8.24 -9.15
C LYS A 41 3.17 -6.97 -8.87
N LEU A 42 3.18 -6.49 -7.63
CA LEU A 42 3.98 -5.31 -7.27
C LEU A 42 5.48 -5.57 -7.42
N ARG A 43 5.93 -6.81 -7.13
CA ARG A 43 7.34 -7.20 -7.29
C ARG A 43 7.74 -7.18 -8.76
N ASP A 44 6.89 -7.74 -9.62
CA ASP A 44 7.09 -7.75 -11.06
C ASP A 44 7.07 -6.32 -11.64
N GLN A 45 6.39 -5.39 -10.96
CA GLN A 45 6.27 -3.97 -11.35
C GLN A 45 7.22 -3.04 -10.59
N ARG A 46 8.28 -3.56 -9.96
CA ARG A 46 9.27 -2.73 -9.24
C ARG A 46 9.85 -1.59 -10.07
N VAL A 47 10.16 -1.86 -11.34
CA VAL A 47 10.69 -0.85 -12.26
C VAL A 47 9.64 0.25 -12.48
N ALA A 48 8.37 -0.10 -12.68
CA ALA A 48 7.30 0.89 -12.82
C ALA A 48 7.13 1.74 -11.55
N ILE A 49 7.22 1.14 -10.35
CA ILE A 49 7.18 1.88 -9.07
C ILE A 49 8.34 2.88 -9.02
N GLN A 50 9.55 2.45 -9.39
CA GLN A 50 10.72 3.32 -9.45
C GLN A 50 10.49 4.49 -10.42
N GLU A 51 10.01 4.23 -11.63
CA GLU A 51 9.75 5.28 -12.62
C GLU A 51 8.67 6.27 -12.18
N ILE A 52 7.61 5.80 -11.50
CA ILE A 52 6.58 6.67 -10.92
C ILE A 52 7.20 7.60 -9.85
N VAL A 53 8.04 7.07 -8.96
CA VAL A 53 8.72 7.88 -7.95
C VAL A 53 9.66 8.90 -8.60
N ARG A 54 10.44 8.48 -9.59
CA ARG A 54 11.32 9.36 -10.37
C ARG A 54 10.53 10.48 -11.03
N HIS A 55 9.38 10.16 -11.62
CA HIS A 55 8.50 11.13 -12.26
C HIS A 55 7.98 12.19 -11.27
N HIS A 56 7.40 11.76 -10.14
CA HIS A 56 6.85 12.70 -9.15
C HIS A 56 7.92 13.59 -8.49
N LEU A 57 9.13 13.06 -8.32
CA LEU A 57 10.26 13.80 -7.73
C LEU A 57 11.09 14.56 -8.77
N ARG A 58 10.77 14.42 -10.07
CA ARG A 58 11.53 15.00 -11.19
C ARG A 58 13.01 14.65 -11.15
N LEU A 59 13.31 13.39 -10.84
CA LEU A 59 14.68 12.89 -10.77
C LEU A 59 15.29 12.83 -12.17
N ARG A 60 16.59 13.16 -12.25
CA ARG A 60 17.39 13.08 -13.46
C ARG A 60 17.99 11.70 -13.61
N ASP A 61 18.51 11.38 -14.79
CA ASP A 61 19.07 10.07 -15.11
C ASP A 61 20.24 9.69 -14.19
N GLU A 62 21.03 10.67 -13.74
CA GLU A 62 22.12 10.44 -12.78
C GLU A 62 21.66 10.24 -11.32
N ASP A 63 20.41 10.57 -10.98
CA ASP A 63 19.91 10.47 -9.63
C ASP A 63 19.49 9.01 -9.31
N SER A 64 19.76 8.55 -8.09
CA SER A 64 19.45 7.20 -7.64
C SER A 64 18.04 7.11 -7.07
N CYS A 65 17.32 6.04 -7.42
CA CYS A 65 16.01 5.70 -6.86
C CYS A 65 15.95 4.17 -6.74
N ILE A 66 15.91 3.65 -5.51
CA ILE A 66 15.99 2.22 -5.23
C ILE A 66 14.75 1.79 -4.47
N VAL A 67 13.98 0.86 -5.05
CA VAL A 67 12.84 0.25 -4.37
C VAL A 67 13.34 -0.87 -3.45
N GLU A 68 13.08 -0.78 -2.15
CA GLU A 68 13.62 -1.72 -1.17
C GLU A 68 12.92 -3.07 -1.19
N ASP A 69 13.61 -4.12 -0.76
CA ASP A 69 13.10 -5.50 -0.69
C ASP A 69 12.32 -5.83 0.57
N GLN A 70 12.35 -4.99 1.61
CA GLN A 70 11.59 -5.23 2.83
C GLN A 70 10.33 -4.38 2.84
N TRP A 71 9.19 -4.99 2.54
CA TRP A 71 7.91 -4.29 2.48
C TRP A 71 7.15 -4.40 3.78
N ILE A 72 6.55 -3.29 4.18
CA ILE A 72 5.74 -3.18 5.38
C ILE A 72 4.28 -3.35 4.96
N ARG A 73 3.51 -4.10 5.73
CA ARG A 73 2.10 -4.31 5.43
C ARG A 73 1.24 -3.89 6.62
N GLY A 74 0.36 -2.92 6.39
CA GLY A 74 -0.71 -2.56 7.31
C GLY A 74 -2.01 -3.32 7.00
N SER A 75 -3.12 -2.88 7.60
CA SER A 75 -4.42 -3.54 7.41
C SER A 75 -5.01 -3.36 6.00
N PHE A 76 -4.78 -2.20 5.39
CA PHE A 76 -5.39 -1.83 4.09
C PHE A 76 -4.39 -1.42 3.02
N ASN A 77 -3.11 -1.26 3.38
CA ASN A 77 -2.07 -0.79 2.47
C ASN A 77 -0.83 -1.66 2.60
N VAL A 78 -0.14 -1.84 1.49
CA VAL A 78 1.28 -2.22 1.47
C VAL A 78 2.11 -0.95 1.32
N CYS A 79 3.16 -0.86 2.13
CA CYS A 79 4.09 0.24 2.19
C CYS A 79 5.45 -0.26 1.69
N ILE A 80 5.91 0.33 0.61
CA ILE A 80 7.12 -0.06 -0.11
C ILE A 80 8.16 1.05 0.14
N PRO A 81 9.21 0.79 0.93
CA PRO A 81 10.25 1.78 1.13
C PRO A 81 11.01 2.03 -0.19
N VAL A 82 11.35 3.29 -0.43
CA VAL A 82 12.11 3.73 -1.61
C VAL A 82 13.21 4.67 -1.14
N GLU A 83 14.46 4.33 -1.43
CA GLU A 83 15.60 5.19 -1.17
C GLU A 83 15.86 6.07 -2.39
N VAL A 84 15.95 7.39 -2.17
CA VAL A 84 16.26 8.35 -3.22
C VAL A 84 17.51 9.13 -2.86
N ARG A 85 18.46 9.23 -3.79
CA ARG A 85 19.66 10.07 -3.66
C ARG A 85 19.86 10.94 -4.90
N SER A 86 19.84 12.25 -4.72
CA SER A 86 20.11 13.25 -5.75
C SER A 86 20.94 14.42 -5.20
N ALA A 87 21.33 15.34 -6.07
CA ALA A 87 22.04 16.58 -5.71
C ALA A 87 21.12 17.55 -4.94
N GLY A 88 20.81 17.23 -3.69
CA GLY A 88 19.97 18.04 -2.79
C GLY A 88 18.81 17.28 -2.14
N PHE A 89 18.56 16.02 -2.54
CA PHE A 89 17.51 15.20 -1.95
C PHE A 89 18.01 13.80 -1.65
N ASN A 90 18.26 13.52 -0.37
CA ASN A 90 18.67 12.21 0.13
C ASN A 90 17.66 11.78 1.20
N GLN A 91 16.62 11.04 0.80
CA GLN A 91 15.53 10.66 1.69
C GLN A 91 15.08 9.22 1.47
N SER A 92 14.60 8.61 2.55
CA SER A 92 13.82 7.37 2.48
C SER A 92 12.34 7.74 2.44
N LEU A 93 11.66 7.28 1.40
CA LEU A 93 10.25 7.52 1.13
C LEU A 93 9.45 6.24 1.29
N ILE A 94 8.13 6.37 1.45
CA ILE A 94 7.20 5.25 1.46
C ILE A 94 6.24 5.39 0.28
N PHE A 95 6.30 4.45 -0.65
CA PHE A 95 5.30 4.26 -1.69
C PHE A 95 4.17 3.40 -1.14
N ARG A 96 2.96 3.94 -1.06
CA ARG A 96 1.80 3.25 -0.44
C ARG A 96 0.83 2.80 -1.53
N CYS A 97 0.54 1.50 -1.56
CA CYS A 97 -0.51 0.93 -2.42
C CYS A 97 -1.67 0.40 -1.57
N PRO A 98 -2.91 0.80 -1.84
CA PRO A 98 -4.08 0.13 -1.29
C PRO A 98 -4.11 -1.35 -1.68
N MET A 99 -4.68 -2.19 -0.81
CA MET A 99 -4.87 -3.61 -1.05
C MET A 99 -6.31 -3.86 -1.54
N PRO A 100 -6.55 -4.09 -2.85
CA PRO A 100 -7.92 -4.13 -3.40
C PRO A 100 -8.81 -5.21 -2.78
N HIS A 101 -8.21 -6.35 -2.41
CA HIS A 101 -8.91 -7.46 -1.76
C HIS A 101 -9.41 -7.13 -0.34
N LYS A 102 -8.85 -6.10 0.31
CA LYS A 102 -9.32 -5.59 1.63
C LYS A 102 -10.38 -4.50 1.50
N LEU A 103 -10.65 -4.02 0.28
CA LEU A 103 -11.57 -2.92 0.00
C LEU A 103 -12.81 -3.38 -0.78
N ALA A 104 -12.95 -4.69 -1.00
CA ALA A 104 -14.01 -5.26 -1.81
C ALA A 104 -14.08 -4.70 -3.25
N GLU A 105 -12.94 -4.24 -3.79
CA GLU A 105 -12.82 -3.63 -5.12
C GLU A 105 -13.39 -4.53 -6.23
N ALA A 106 -13.21 -5.85 -6.12
CA ALA A 106 -13.74 -6.81 -7.07
C ALA A 106 -15.29 -6.86 -7.11
N LYS A 107 -15.94 -6.47 -6.01
CA LYS A 107 -17.41 -6.41 -5.90
C LYS A 107 -17.95 -5.00 -6.15
N TYR A 108 -17.19 -3.99 -5.72
CA TYR A 108 -17.55 -2.58 -5.84
C TYR A 108 -16.36 -1.84 -6.47
N PRO A 109 -16.28 -1.77 -7.80
CA PRO A 109 -15.21 -1.05 -8.48
C PRO A 109 -15.17 0.43 -8.06
N GLY A 110 -13.97 0.96 -7.83
CA GLY A 110 -13.74 2.36 -7.43
C GLY A 110 -13.48 2.57 -5.94
N THR A 111 -13.66 1.56 -5.09
CA THR A 111 -13.37 1.66 -3.64
C THR A 111 -11.92 2.00 -3.33
N VAL A 112 -10.98 1.54 -4.17
CA VAL A 112 -9.56 1.88 -4.06
C VAL A 112 -9.35 3.39 -4.29
N ASP A 113 -9.94 3.94 -5.35
CA ASP A 113 -9.79 5.35 -5.71
C ASP A 113 -10.56 6.27 -4.75
N GLU A 114 -11.72 5.85 -4.25
CA GLU A 114 -12.47 6.56 -3.21
C GLU A 114 -11.64 6.67 -1.92
N LYS A 115 -11.05 5.55 -1.48
CA LYS A 115 -10.14 5.52 -0.34
C LYS A 115 -8.94 6.43 -0.56
N LEU A 116 -8.29 6.33 -1.73
CA LEU A 116 -7.10 7.10 -2.03
C LEU A 116 -7.41 8.60 -2.08
N SER A 117 -8.53 8.99 -2.70
CA SER A 117 -8.98 10.39 -2.77
C SER A 117 -9.16 10.99 -1.39
N SER A 118 -9.75 10.24 -0.47
CA SER A 118 -9.96 10.68 0.92
C SER A 118 -8.63 10.85 1.68
N GLU A 119 -7.68 9.93 1.51
CA GLU A 119 -6.35 10.05 2.12
C GLU A 119 -5.57 11.24 1.55
N VAL A 120 -5.54 11.39 0.22
CA VAL A 120 -4.86 12.50 -0.48
C VAL A 120 -5.45 13.85 -0.06
N GLY A 121 -6.77 13.97 -0.08
CA GLY A 121 -7.45 15.20 0.35
C GLY A 121 -7.11 15.58 1.79
N THR A 122 -7.00 14.58 2.68
CA THR A 122 -6.60 14.81 4.08
C THR A 122 -5.16 15.29 4.17
N TYR A 123 -4.22 14.66 3.47
CA TYR A 123 -2.81 15.08 3.46
C TYR A 123 -2.65 16.51 2.95
N VAL A 124 -3.28 16.85 1.81
CA VAL A 124 -3.23 18.19 1.22
C VAL A 124 -3.79 19.22 2.20
N TRP A 125 -4.99 18.96 2.74
CA TRP A 125 -5.63 19.87 3.67
C TRP A 125 -4.79 20.10 4.92
N MET A 126 -4.25 19.05 5.53
CA MET A 126 -3.41 19.16 6.72
C MET A 126 -2.10 19.90 6.45
N GLN A 127 -1.46 19.66 5.31
CA GLN A 127 -0.22 20.37 4.95
C GLN A 127 -0.44 21.87 4.76
N GLU A 128 -1.62 22.27 4.25
CA GLU A 128 -1.96 23.67 4.02
C GLU A 128 -2.44 24.38 5.29
N HIS A 129 -3.20 23.68 6.14
CA HIS A 129 -3.95 24.32 7.23
C HIS A 129 -3.44 23.97 8.64
N CYS A 130 -2.53 23.00 8.78
CA CYS A 130 -2.01 22.55 10.07
C CYS A 130 -0.47 22.51 10.09
N PRO A 131 0.22 23.64 9.85
CA PRO A 131 1.68 23.67 9.74
C PRO A 131 2.41 23.23 11.02
N ASP A 132 1.76 23.38 12.18
CA ASP A 132 2.33 23.01 13.48
C ASP A 132 2.17 21.53 13.82
N ILE A 133 1.39 20.77 13.03
CA ILE A 133 1.20 19.33 13.24
C ILE A 133 2.20 18.58 12.36
N PRO A 134 3.16 17.84 12.94
CA PRO A 134 4.11 17.08 12.15
C PRO A 134 3.40 15.90 11.47
N ILE A 135 3.28 15.97 10.15
CA ILE A 135 2.79 14.86 9.32
C ILE A 135 3.83 14.50 8.25
N PRO A 136 3.82 13.25 7.75
CA PRO A 136 4.61 12.90 6.58
C PRO A 136 4.24 13.81 5.40
N ARG A 137 5.24 14.20 4.61
CA ARG A 137 5.01 14.97 3.39
C ARG A 137 4.49 14.07 2.27
N LEU A 138 3.40 14.48 1.64
CA LEU A 138 2.90 13.90 0.40
C LEU A 138 3.72 14.44 -0.77
N TYR A 139 4.46 13.56 -1.44
CA TYR A 139 5.30 13.90 -2.61
C TYR A 139 4.59 13.70 -3.94
N GLY A 140 3.63 12.78 -3.99
CA GLY A 140 2.87 12.45 -5.18
C GLY A 140 1.77 11.44 -4.86
N PHE A 141 0.81 11.33 -5.76
CA PHE A 141 -0.28 10.35 -5.71
C PHE A 141 -0.67 9.98 -7.14
N GLY A 142 -1.43 8.90 -7.32
CA GLY A 142 -1.93 8.50 -8.63
C GLY A 142 -3.13 7.59 -8.52
N PHE A 143 -4.13 7.82 -9.37
CA PHE A 143 -5.39 7.07 -9.44
C PHE A 143 -5.38 6.01 -10.54
N SER A 144 -6.33 5.09 -10.50
CA SER A 144 -6.45 4.00 -11.47
C SER A 144 -6.70 4.48 -12.92
N ASP A 145 -7.17 5.71 -13.09
CA ASP A 145 -7.46 6.36 -14.39
C ASP A 145 -6.33 7.29 -14.88
N ASN A 146 -5.13 7.18 -14.30
CA ASN A 146 -3.95 7.99 -14.60
C ASN A 146 -4.04 9.47 -14.18
N ARG A 147 -5.06 9.89 -13.43
CA ARG A 147 -5.00 11.21 -12.76
C ARG A 147 -3.94 11.18 -11.66
N HIS A 148 -3.12 12.23 -11.59
CA HIS A 148 -2.03 12.37 -10.62
C HIS A 148 -1.63 13.84 -10.46
#